data_AF-A0AAV5F0M0-F1
#
_entry.id   AF-A0AAV5F0M0-F1
#
_cell.length_a   1.000
_cell.length_b   1.000
_cell.length_c   1.000
_cell.angle_alpha   90.00
_cell.angle_beta   90.00
_cell.angle_gamma   90.00
#
_symmetry.space_group_name_H-M   'P 1'
#
loop_
_entity.id
_entity.type
_entity.pdbx_description
1 polymer ?
#
loop_
_entity_poly.entity_id
_entity_poly.type
_entity_poly.pdbx_seq_one_letter_code
_entity_poly.pdbx_strand_id
1 'polypeptide(L)'
;MPTDIEIDGIKAYIPRLRIAQWPKGFKPVPIEKYDGQTNPREWLQLYSTAIWSARGDSYVMANYLPVCLDPAVQIWLTSLLEESITSWGDLNRKLIESFQATCN
;
A
#
# COMPACT_ATOMS: atom_id res chain seq x y z
N MET A 1 -19.10 -26.21 8.51
CA MET A 1 -17.95 -26.08 7.59
C MET A 1 -17.05 -25.00 8.15
N PRO A 2 -15.72 -25.12 8.15
CA PRO A 2 -14.89 -23.98 8.52
C PRO A 2 -15.15 -22.91 7.47
N THR A 3 -15.67 -21.76 7.91
CA THR A 3 -15.74 -20.54 7.10
C THR A 3 -14.34 -20.27 6.59
N ASP A 4 -14.22 -20.05 5.29
CA ASP A 4 -13.02 -19.46 4.70
C ASP A 4 -12.52 -18.40 5.67
N ILE A 5 -11.25 -18.47 6.05
CA ILE A 5 -10.62 -17.35 6.73
C ILE A 5 -10.77 -16.22 5.71
N GLU A 6 -11.77 -15.38 5.89
CA GLU A 6 -11.76 -14.02 5.37
C GLU A 6 -10.46 -13.49 5.94
N ILE A 7 -9.39 -13.55 5.14
CA ILE A 7 -8.24 -12.71 5.34
C ILE A 7 -8.81 -11.34 5.07
N ASP A 8 -9.45 -10.78 6.09
CA ASP A 8 -9.88 -9.39 6.14
C ASP A 8 -8.65 -8.64 5.64
N GLY A 9 -8.76 -8.05 4.45
CA GLY A 9 -7.67 -7.26 3.89
C GLY A 9 -7.25 -6.17 4.88
N ILE A 10 -6.30 -5.32 4.52
CA ILE A 10 -5.81 -4.29 5.46
C ILE A 10 -6.99 -3.55 6.09
N LYS A 11 -7.17 -3.73 7.41
CA LYS A 11 -8.37 -3.25 8.12
C LYS A 11 -8.50 -1.73 8.06
N ALA A 12 -7.36 -1.04 7.97
CA ALA A 12 -7.29 0.40 7.76
C ALA A 12 -7.95 0.85 6.43
N TYR A 13 -8.10 -0.03 5.45
CA TYR A 13 -8.77 0.28 4.19
C TYR A 13 -10.27 0.13 4.35
N ILE A 14 -11.04 1.08 3.80
CA ILE A 14 -12.48 0.87 3.63
C ILE A 14 -12.74 -0.38 2.76
N PRO A 15 -13.86 -1.11 2.94
CA PRO A 15 -14.15 -2.31 2.17
C PRO A 15 -14.02 -2.13 0.65
N ARG A 16 -14.49 -0.98 0.12
CA ARG A 16 -14.39 -0.67 -1.31
C ARG A 16 -12.95 -0.61 -1.83
N LEU A 17 -12.01 -0.11 -1.02
CA LEU A 17 -10.61 0.02 -1.43
C LEU A 17 -9.93 -1.35 -1.50
N ARG A 18 -10.41 -2.35 -0.77
CA ARG A 18 -9.87 -3.73 -0.77
C ARG A 18 -10.18 -4.51 -2.05
N ILE A 19 -11.10 -4.01 -2.90
CA ILE A 19 -11.60 -4.71 -4.09
C ILE A 19 -10.74 -4.36 -5.31
N ALA A 20 -9.45 -4.72 -5.29
CA ALA A 20 -8.58 -4.54 -6.45
C ALA A 20 -8.88 -5.55 -7.56
N GLN A 21 -9.05 -5.06 -8.79
CA GLN A 21 -9.10 -5.89 -9.99
C GLN A 21 -7.69 -6.05 -10.56
N TRP A 22 -7.06 -7.20 -10.29
CA TRP A 22 -5.71 -7.47 -10.76
C TRP A 22 -5.65 -7.57 -12.29
N PRO A 23 -4.79 -6.78 -12.97
CA PRO A 23 -4.62 -6.85 -14.41
C PRO A 23 -4.17 -8.23 -14.87
N LYS A 24 -4.60 -8.66 -16.06
CA LYS A 24 -4.14 -9.93 -16.63
C LYS A 24 -2.63 -9.88 -16.87
N GLY A 25 -1.91 -10.84 -16.29
CA GLY A 25 -0.45 -10.90 -16.38
C GLY A 25 0.26 -9.84 -15.54
N PHE A 26 -0.40 -9.32 -14.50
CA PHE A 26 0.17 -8.33 -13.59
C PHE A 26 1.52 -8.80 -13.03
N LYS A 27 2.58 -8.12 -13.45
CA LYS A 27 3.96 -8.36 -13.05
C LYS A 27 4.68 -7.02 -13.05
N PRO A 28 4.61 -6.26 -11.94
CA PRO A 28 5.34 -5.01 -11.83
C PRO A 28 6.84 -5.25 -11.92
N VAL A 29 7.57 -4.24 -12.40
CA VAL A 29 9.03 -4.24 -12.35
C VAL A 29 9.49 -4.40 -10.89
N PRO A 30 10.63 -5.05 -10.63
CA PRO A 30 11.17 -5.13 -9.28
C PRO A 30 11.41 -3.73 -8.70
N ILE A 31 10.96 -3.51 -7.47
CA ILE A 31 11.17 -2.28 -6.71
C ILE A 31 11.68 -2.69 -5.33
N GLU A 32 12.64 -1.94 -4.80
CA GLU A 32 13.11 -2.12 -3.44
C GLU A 32 11.98 -1.87 -2.45
N LYS A 33 11.96 -2.65 -1.36
CA LYS A 33 10.97 -2.44 -0.31
C LYS A 33 11.18 -1.08 0.34
N TYR A 34 10.08 -0.45 0.74
CA TYR A 34 10.16 0.76 1.53
C TYR A 34 10.59 0.42 2.95
N ASP A 35 11.74 0.96 3.35
CA ASP A 35 12.39 0.72 4.63
C ASP A 35 11.94 1.68 5.74
N GLY A 36 11.13 2.69 5.41
CA GLY A 36 10.71 3.74 6.34
C GLY A 36 11.72 4.87 6.53
N GLN A 37 12.87 4.83 5.84
CA GLN A 37 13.95 5.83 5.95
C GLN A 37 14.19 6.57 4.62
N THR A 38 14.00 5.89 3.49
CA THR A 38 14.05 6.49 2.16
C THR A 38 13.02 7.61 2.04
N ASN A 39 13.29 8.65 1.23
CA ASN A 39 12.31 9.72 1.01
C ASN A 39 10.97 9.13 0.53
N PRO A 40 9.87 9.25 1.31
CA PRO A 40 8.61 8.59 1.00
C PRO A 40 8.02 9.08 -0.33
N ARG A 41 8.27 10.33 -0.71
CA ARG A 41 7.74 10.91 -1.95
C ARG A 41 8.43 10.31 -3.17
N GLU A 42 9.75 10.20 -3.14
CA GLU A 42 10.54 9.63 -4.23
C GLU A 42 10.22 8.14 -4.40
N TRP A 43 10.17 7.40 -3.28
CA TRP A 43 9.84 5.98 -3.32
C TRP A 43 8.41 5.74 -3.84
N LEU A 44 7.41 6.52 -3.39
CA LEU A 44 6.03 6.41 -3.88
C LEU A 44 5.89 6.74 -5.36
N GLN A 45 6.70 7.67 -5.89
CA GLN A 45 6.73 7.98 -7.32
C GLN A 45 7.22 6.78 -8.14
N LEU A 46 8.32 6.14 -7.73
CA LEU A 46 8.85 4.94 -8.38
C LEU A 46 7.85 3.78 -8.29
N TYR A 47 7.30 3.56 -7.10
CA TYR A 47 6.26 2.57 -6.85
C TYR A 47 5.06 2.75 -7.79
N SER A 48 4.46 3.95 -7.80
CA SER A 48 3.29 4.24 -8.62
C SER A 48 3.57 4.03 -10.11
N THR A 49 4.76 4.43 -10.58
CA THR A 49 5.19 4.28 -11.98
C THR A 49 5.29 2.81 -12.38
N ALA A 50 5.86 1.97 -11.53
CA ALA A 50 5.98 0.54 -11.79
C ALA A 50 4.62 -0.17 -11.87
N ILE A 51 3.73 0.11 -10.93
CA ILE A 51 2.38 -0.48 -10.91
C ILE A 51 1.57 0.00 -12.12
N TRP A 52 1.66 1.28 -12.44
CA TRP A 52 1.03 1.85 -13.63
C TRP A 52 1.54 1.21 -14.92
N SER A 53 2.86 0.97 -15.03
CA SER A 53 3.46 0.29 -16.19
C SER A 53 2.95 -1.15 -16.36
N ALA A 54 2.61 -1.80 -15.24
CA ALA A 54 1.97 -3.12 -15.21
C ALA A 54 0.43 -3.04 -15.39
N ARG A 55 -0.09 -1.89 -15.83
CA ARG A 55 -1.52 -1.62 -16.06
C ARG A 55 -2.37 -1.64 -14.80
N GLY A 56 -1.77 -1.46 -13.63
CA GLY A 56 -2.47 -1.34 -12.35
C GLY A 56 -3.06 0.05 -12.17
N ASP A 57 -4.27 0.11 -11.60
CA ASP A 57 -4.94 1.35 -11.21
C ASP A 57 -4.65 1.71 -9.74
N SER A 58 -5.33 2.73 -9.20
CA SER A 58 -5.16 3.17 -7.82
C SER A 58 -5.58 2.12 -6.77
N TYR A 59 -6.52 1.23 -7.10
CA TYR A 59 -6.90 0.13 -6.21
C TYR A 59 -5.80 -0.92 -6.17
N VAL A 60 -5.23 -1.27 -7.33
CA VAL A 60 -4.07 -2.16 -7.43
C VAL A 60 -2.87 -1.56 -6.69
N MET A 61 -2.62 -0.25 -6.84
CA MET A 61 -1.56 0.45 -6.09
C MET A 61 -1.76 0.32 -4.59
N ALA A 62 -2.97 0.57 -4.06
CA ALA A 62 -3.22 0.43 -2.62
C ALA A 62 -3.03 -1.01 -2.14
N ASN A 63 -3.55 -2.00 -2.86
CA ASN A 63 -3.54 -3.39 -2.40
C ASN A 63 -2.20 -4.11 -2.62
N TYR A 64 -1.37 -3.65 -3.56
CA TYR A 64 -0.03 -4.21 -3.76
C TYR A 64 1.02 -3.59 -2.83
N LEU A 65 0.77 -2.37 -2.32
CA LEU A 65 1.70 -1.64 -1.46
C LEU A 65 2.26 -2.49 -0.30
N PRO A 66 1.44 -3.17 0.53
CA PRO A 66 1.95 -3.96 1.65
C PRO A 66 3.03 -5.00 1.29
N VAL A 67 3.02 -5.52 0.07
CA VAL A 67 4.04 -6.48 -0.41
C VAL A 67 5.41 -5.80 -0.58
N CYS A 68 5.39 -4.50 -0.86
CA CYS A 68 6.57 -3.66 -1.07
C CYS A 68 6.98 -2.89 0.19
N LEU A 69 6.45 -3.23 1.37
CA LEU A 69 6.84 -2.61 2.63
C LEU A 69 7.75 -3.54 3.44
N ASP A 70 8.72 -2.96 4.14
CA ASP A 70 9.47 -3.70 5.16
C ASP A 70 8.62 -3.97 6.41
N PRO A 71 8.98 -4.97 7.25
CA PRO A 71 8.17 -5.41 8.38
C PRO A 71 7.78 -4.28 9.34
N ALA A 72 8.68 -3.33 9.62
CA ALA A 72 8.41 -2.20 10.50
C ALA A 72 7.30 -1.28 9.94
N VAL A 73 7.30 -1.04 8.63
CA VAL A 73 6.29 -0.21 7.96
C VAL A 73 4.96 -0.97 7.82
N GLN A 74 5.01 -2.30 7.62
CA GLN A 74 3.80 -3.13 7.64
C GLN A 74 3.10 -3.05 9.00
N ILE A 75 3.86 -3.09 10.10
CA ILE A 75 3.30 -2.92 11.45
C ILE A 75 2.58 -1.58 11.56
N TRP A 76 3.21 -0.48 11.11
CA TRP A 76 2.56 0.84 11.06
C TRP A 76 1.23 0.79 10.30
N LEU A 77 1.21 0.24 9.09
CA LEU A 77 0.01 0.16 8.25
C LEU A 77 -1.13 -0.61 8.93
N THR A 78 -0.81 -1.71 9.60
CA THR A 78 -1.79 -2.53 10.34
C THR A 78 -2.22 -1.92 11.67
N SER A 79 -1.45 -0.98 12.21
CA SER A 79 -1.77 -0.28 13.47
C SER A 79 -2.71 0.92 13.29
N LEU A 80 -2.95 1.33 12.04
CA LEU A 80 -3.86 2.42 11.73
C LEU A 80 -5.31 2.06 12.09
N LEU A 81 -6.09 3.09 12.44
CA LEU A 81 -7.52 2.95 12.70
C LEU A 81 -8.24 2.28 11.53
N GLU A 82 -9.17 1.39 11.86
CA GLU A 82 -10.00 0.68 10.88
C GLU A 82 -10.71 1.68 9.96
N GLU A 83 -10.75 1.34 8.67
CA GLU A 83 -11.44 2.13 7.63
C GLU A 83 -10.96 3.59 7.49
N SER A 84 -9.82 3.96 8.07
CA SER A 84 -9.28 5.33 8.03
C SER A 84 -8.63 5.73 6.70
N ILE A 85 -8.46 4.78 5.77
CA ILE A 85 -7.91 4.98 4.43
C ILE A 85 -9.01 4.72 3.41
N THR A 86 -9.46 5.79 2.75
CA THR A 86 -10.57 5.71 1.80
C THR A 86 -10.11 5.63 0.34
N SER A 87 -8.85 5.98 0.07
CA SER A 87 -8.27 6.04 -1.27
C SER A 87 -6.75 5.84 -1.27
N TRP A 88 -6.19 5.57 -2.46
CA TRP A 88 -4.73 5.62 -2.69
C TRP A 88 -4.10 6.97 -2.26
N GLY A 89 -4.81 8.07 -2.50
CA GLY A 89 -4.36 9.40 -2.09
C GLY A 89 -4.24 9.55 -0.57
N ASP A 90 -5.20 9.02 0.19
CA ASP A 90 -5.15 9.03 1.65
C ASP A 90 -4.01 8.18 2.20
N LEU A 91 -3.78 7.01 1.61
CA LEU A 91 -2.68 6.12 1.97
C LEU A 91 -1.34 6.83 1.76
N ASN A 92 -1.14 7.44 0.58
CA ASN A 92 0.08 8.19 0.27
C ASN A 92 0.30 9.33 1.27
N ARG A 93 -0.75 10.11 1.53
CA ARG A 93 -0.68 11.23 2.48
C ARG A 93 -0.27 10.76 3.87
N LYS A 94 -0.91 9.71 4.40
CA LYS A 94 -0.58 9.16 5.73
C LYS A 94 0.84 8.59 5.79
N LEU A 95 1.27 7.88 4.74
CA LEU A 95 2.64 7.33 4.67
C LEU A 95 3.66 8.47 4.67
N ILE A 96 3.45 9.49 3.83
CA ILE A 96 4.31 10.67 3.78
C ILE A 96 4.32 11.38 5.14
N GLU A 97 3.16 11.68 5.74
CA GLU A 97 3.10 12.33 7.05
C GLU A 97 3.81 11.54 8.16
N SER A 98 3.76 10.20 8.10
CA SER A 98 4.36 9.34 9.14
C SER A 98 5.87 9.19 9.00
N PHE A 99 6.40 9.24 7.78
CA PHE A 99 7.82 8.93 7.50
C PHE A 99 8.62 10.09 6.88
N GLN A 100 7.98 11.24 6.57
CA GLN A 100 8.68 12.45 6.12
C GLN A 100 9.29 13.25 7.29
N ALA A 101 8.92 12.95 8.55
CA ALA A 101 9.21 13.78 9.72
C ALA A 101 10.09 13.14 10.80
N THR A 102 10.64 11.93 10.60
CA THR A 102 11.46 11.24 11.61
C THR A 102 12.92 11.72 11.69
N CYS A 103 13.27 12.81 11.00
CA CYS A 103 14.50 13.56 11.26
C CYS A 103 14.16 14.91 11.88
N ASN A 104 13.97 14.95 13.20
CA ASN A 104 14.14 16.13 14.05
C ASN A 104 14.73 15.70 15.39
#